data_AF-A0A2U3S0D1-F1
#
_entry.id   AF-A0A2U3S0D1-F1
#
_cell.length_a   1.000
_cell.length_b   1.000
_cell.length_c   1.000
_cell.angle_alpha   90.00
_cell.angle_beta   90.00
_cell.angle_gamma   90.00
#
_symmetry.space_group_name_H-M   'P 1'
#
loop_
_entity.id
_entity.type
_entity.pdbx_description
1 polymer ?
#
loop_
_entity_poly.entity_id
_entity_poly.type
_entity_poly.pdbx_seq_one_letter_code
_entity_poly.pdbx_strand_id
1 'polypeptide(L)'
;MKFNAGLNDFVGTLSGGEQQKVAIARAVIADSDIIFADEPTGALDSVSREVIFELLRELVGAGKCVIMVTHDIELASKTDRALILKDGKIFKELHRPSGEELYKILEVQSTTEE
;
A
#
# COMPACT_ATOMS: atom_id res chain seq x y z
N MET A 1 -13.80 13.45 -2.22
CA MET A 1 -13.17 12.71 -3.33
C MET A 1 -13.68 13.30 -4.64
N LYS A 2 -12.86 13.95 -5.48
CA LYS A 2 -13.28 14.35 -6.84
C LYS A 2 -12.97 13.20 -7.79
N PHE A 3 -13.98 12.76 -8.54
CA PHE A 3 -13.88 11.72 -9.55
C PHE A 3 -14.57 12.28 -10.79
N ASN A 4 -13.79 12.68 -11.80
CA ASN A 4 -14.31 13.42 -12.95
C ASN A 4 -14.64 12.49 -14.13
N ALA A 5 -14.25 11.22 -14.04
CA ALA A 5 -14.53 10.20 -15.02
C ALA A 5 -16.04 9.94 -15.15
N GLY A 6 -16.53 9.88 -16.39
CA GLY A 6 -17.84 9.37 -16.73
C GLY A 6 -17.91 7.84 -16.66
N LEU A 7 -19.12 7.30 -16.47
CA LEU A 7 -19.36 5.86 -16.35
C LEU A 7 -18.90 5.03 -17.58
N ASN A 8 -18.86 5.67 -18.76
CA ASN A 8 -18.50 5.02 -20.02
C ASN A 8 -17.10 5.38 -20.51
N ASP A 9 -16.33 6.14 -19.73
CA ASP A 9 -14.97 6.50 -20.11
C ASP A 9 -14.07 5.25 -20.05
N PHE A 10 -13.22 5.08 -21.05
CA PHE A 10 -12.23 4.01 -21.02
C PHE A 10 -11.22 4.27 -19.91
N VAL A 11 -10.88 3.24 -19.12
CA VAL A 11 -9.92 3.41 -18.01
C VAL A 11 -8.60 4.03 -18.49
N GLY A 12 -8.14 3.69 -19.70
CA GLY A 12 -6.92 4.24 -20.29
C GLY A 12 -6.96 5.75 -20.57
N THR A 13 -8.13 6.40 -20.57
CA THR A 13 -8.26 7.85 -20.76
C THR A 13 -8.32 8.63 -19.45
N LEU A 14 -8.36 7.93 -18.30
CA LEU A 14 -8.44 8.56 -16.99
C LEU A 14 -7.05 9.02 -16.51
N SER A 15 -7.01 9.99 -15.61
CA SER A 15 -5.75 10.34 -14.92
C SER A 15 -5.22 9.14 -14.13
N GLY A 16 -3.91 9.06 -13.89
CA GLY A 16 -3.31 7.94 -13.13
C GLY A 16 -3.98 7.73 -11.76
N GLY A 17 -4.28 8.81 -11.04
CA GLY A 17 -5.01 8.73 -9.77
C GLY A 17 -6.46 8.25 -9.91
N GLU A 18 -7.13 8.53 -11.02
CA GLU A 18 -8.47 7.97 -11.31
C GLU A 18 -8.41 6.50 -11.69
N GLN A 19 -7.44 6.07 -12.49
CA GLN A 19 -7.21 4.65 -12.79
C GLN A 19 -6.99 3.86 -11.51
N GLN A 20 -6.22 4.41 -10.58
CA GLN A 20 -5.97 3.80 -9.27
C GLN A 20 -7.24 3.70 -8.42
N LYS A 21 -8.05 4.77 -8.36
CA LYS A 21 -9.36 4.74 -7.70
C LYS A 21 -10.29 3.67 -8.30
N VAL A 22 -10.29 3.48 -9.62
CA VAL A 22 -11.05 2.41 -10.29
C VAL A 22 -10.53 1.03 -9.91
N ALA A 23 -9.21 0.82 -9.93
CA ALA A 23 -8.59 -0.45 -9.57
C ALA A 23 -8.90 -0.84 -8.12
N ILE A 24 -8.89 0.13 -7.23
CA ILE A 24 -9.24 -0.02 -5.82
C ILE A 24 -10.73 -0.30 -5.66
N ALA A 25 -11.61 0.46 -6.31
CA ALA A 25 -13.05 0.20 -6.28
C ALA A 25 -13.37 -1.23 -6.76
N ARG A 26 -12.68 -1.71 -7.80
CA ARG A 26 -12.79 -3.10 -8.27
C ARG A 26 -12.37 -4.11 -7.19
N ALA A 27 -11.29 -3.86 -6.46
CA ALA A 27 -10.84 -4.72 -5.37
C ALA A 27 -11.84 -4.75 -4.19
N VAL A 28 -12.44 -3.60 -3.87
CA VAL A 28 -13.48 -3.48 -2.83
C VAL A 28 -14.75 -4.25 -3.22
N ILE A 29 -15.22 -4.07 -4.47
CA ILE A 29 -16.45 -4.71 -4.97
C ILE A 29 -16.31 -6.24 -5.06
N ALA A 30 -15.08 -6.74 -5.26
CA ALA A 30 -14.82 -8.17 -5.34
C ALA A 30 -15.08 -8.93 -4.02
N ASP A 31 -15.24 -8.22 -2.90
CA ASP A 31 -15.48 -8.77 -1.55
C ASP A 31 -14.46 -9.85 -1.11
N SER A 32 -13.22 -9.75 -1.62
CA SER A 32 -12.16 -10.72 -1.35
C SER A 32 -11.77 -10.75 0.13
N ASP A 33 -11.56 -11.96 0.68
CA ASP A 33 -11.04 -12.13 2.05
C ASP A 33 -9.59 -11.69 2.19
N ILE A 34 -8.80 -11.77 1.11
CA ILE A 34 -7.40 -11.38 1.06
C ILE A 34 -7.17 -10.45 -0.13
N ILE A 35 -6.54 -9.31 0.13
CA ILE A 35 -6.24 -8.26 -0.85
C ILE A 35 -4.73 -8.10 -0.94
N PHE A 36 -4.18 -8.33 -2.13
CA PHE A 36 -2.79 -8.03 -2.45
C PHE A 36 -2.70 -6.67 -3.13
N ALA A 37 -1.95 -5.75 -2.52
CA ALA A 37 -1.78 -4.38 -2.96
C ALA A 37 -0.28 -4.12 -3.24
N ASP A 38 0.12 -4.21 -4.50
CA ASP A 38 1.50 -3.97 -4.91
C ASP A 38 1.72 -2.48 -5.21
N GLU A 39 2.50 -1.81 -4.36
CA GLU A 39 2.78 -0.37 -4.40
C GLU A 39 1.54 0.49 -4.70
N PRO A 40 0.45 0.37 -3.89
CA PRO A 40 -0.86 0.93 -4.21
C PRO A 40 -0.93 2.45 -4.07
N THR A 41 0.20 3.14 -3.88
CA THR A 41 0.28 4.58 -3.68
C THR A 41 1.45 5.26 -4.40
N GLY A 42 2.32 4.51 -5.09
CA GLY A 42 3.58 5.05 -5.63
C GLY A 42 3.43 6.17 -6.67
N ALA A 43 2.32 6.18 -7.43
CA ALA A 43 2.04 7.21 -8.44
C ALA A 43 1.13 8.36 -7.94
N LEU A 44 0.85 8.40 -6.63
CA LEU A 44 -0.09 9.35 -6.03
C LEU A 44 0.61 10.47 -5.26
N ASP A 45 -0.01 11.64 -5.27
CA ASP A 45 0.32 12.72 -4.35
C ASP A 45 0.02 12.33 -2.89
N SER A 46 0.57 13.07 -1.92
CA SER A 46 0.44 12.73 -0.51
C SER A 46 -1.00 12.72 0.02
N VAL A 47 -1.90 13.54 -0.53
CA VAL A 47 -3.32 13.54 -0.11
C VAL A 47 -4.01 12.29 -0.65
N SER A 48 -3.81 11.99 -1.93
CA SER A 48 -4.39 10.80 -2.56
C SER A 48 -3.85 9.50 -1.95
N ARG A 49 -2.57 9.48 -1.56
CA ARG A 49 -1.92 8.37 -0.84
C ARG A 49 -2.64 8.05 0.47
N GLU A 50 -2.85 9.05 1.33
CA GLU A 50 -3.50 8.84 2.63
C GLU A 50 -4.94 8.34 2.46
N VAL A 51 -5.67 8.85 1.45
CA VAL A 51 -7.02 8.38 1.14
C VAL A 51 -7.03 6.89 0.77
N ILE A 52 -6.10 6.44 -0.05
CA ILE A 52 -6.01 5.02 -0.41
C ILE A 52 -5.63 4.17 0.81
N PHE A 53 -4.68 4.65 1.61
CA PHE A 53 -4.24 3.93 2.79
C PHE A 53 -5.35 3.77 3.83
N GLU A 54 -6.13 4.82 4.11
CA GLU A 54 -7.26 4.74 5.03
C GLU A 54 -8.36 3.81 4.51
N LEU A 55 -8.61 3.78 3.20
CA LEU A 55 -9.55 2.80 2.63
C LEU A 55 -9.08 1.35 2.84
N LEU A 56 -7.78 1.07 2.68
CA LEU A 56 -7.24 -0.25 2.98
C LEU A 56 -7.41 -0.59 4.47
N ARG A 57 -7.23 0.38 5.37
CA ARG A 57 -7.50 0.22 6.81
C ARG A 57 -8.98 -0.06 7.10
N GLU A 58 -9.91 0.61 6.43
CA GLU A 58 -11.35 0.37 6.57
C GLU A 58 -11.70 -1.08 6.20
N LEU A 59 -11.09 -1.62 5.14
CA LEU A 59 -11.27 -3.02 4.74
C LEU A 59 -10.72 -3.98 5.81
N VAL A 60 -9.57 -3.67 6.41
CA VAL A 60 -9.06 -4.42 7.56
C VAL A 60 -10.03 -4.37 8.74
N GLY A 61 -10.60 -3.20 9.04
CA GLY A 61 -11.63 -3.02 10.06
C GLY A 61 -12.92 -3.82 9.79
N ALA A 62 -13.22 -4.08 8.52
CA ALA A 62 -14.31 -4.95 8.09
C ALA A 62 -13.96 -6.46 8.13
N GLY A 63 -12.77 -6.83 8.63
CA GLY A 63 -12.34 -8.22 8.79
C GLY A 63 -11.57 -8.79 7.59
N LYS A 64 -11.21 -7.97 6.60
CA LYS A 64 -10.41 -8.41 5.45
C LYS A 64 -8.91 -8.43 5.79
N CYS A 65 -8.15 -9.29 5.11
CA CYS A 65 -6.69 -9.29 5.19
C CYS A 65 -6.11 -8.47 4.03
N VAL A 66 -5.23 -7.51 4.34
CA VAL A 66 -4.50 -6.74 3.34
C VAL A 66 -3.01 -7.05 3.43
N ILE A 67 -2.41 -7.44 2.30
CA ILE A 67 -0.98 -7.60 2.13
C ILE A 67 -0.52 -6.52 1.16
N MET A 68 0.24 -5.55 1.68
CA MET A 68 0.73 -4.42 0.91
C MET A 68 2.24 -4.50 0.75
N VAL A 69 2.72 -4.30 -0.48
CA VAL A 69 4.13 -4.04 -0.77
C VAL A 69 4.31 -2.54 -0.86
N THR A 70 5.27 -2.00 -0.12
CA THR A 70 5.61 -0.58 -0.20
C THR A 70 7.07 -0.33 0.18
N HIS A 71 7.64 0.74 -0.38
CA HIS A 71 8.90 1.33 0.06
C HIS A 71 8.70 2.56 0.97
N ASP A 72 7.46 2.95 1.25
CA ASP A 72 7.12 4.07 2.12
C ASP A 72 7.15 3.64 3.60
N ILE A 73 8.18 4.11 4.31
CA ILE A 73 8.39 3.83 5.74
C ILE A 73 7.25 4.37 6.59
N GLU A 74 6.68 5.53 6.24
CA GLU A 74 5.60 6.15 7.01
C GLU A 74 4.36 5.26 6.95
N LEU A 75 3.97 4.81 5.75
CA LEU A 75 2.84 3.88 5.60
C LEU A 75 3.11 2.54 6.27
N ALA A 76 4.31 1.97 6.07
CA ALA A 76 4.68 0.69 6.68
C ALA A 76 4.61 0.75 8.22
N SER A 77 5.00 1.89 8.83
CA SER A 77 4.92 2.11 10.28
C SER A 77 3.49 2.16 10.84
N LYS A 78 2.49 2.36 9.96
CA LYS A 78 1.07 2.46 10.31
C LYS A 78 0.33 1.11 10.19
N THR A 79 1.04 -0.01 10.01
CA THR A 79 0.49 -1.36 9.81
C THR A 79 0.58 -2.23 11.06
N ASP A 80 -0.16 -3.34 11.08
CA ASP A 80 -0.08 -4.31 12.19
C ASP A 80 1.22 -5.13 12.19
N ARG A 81 1.78 -5.38 10.99
CA ARG A 81 2.95 -6.22 10.76
C ARG A 81 3.74 -5.72 9.55
N ALA A 82 5.06 -5.71 9.66
CA ALA A 82 5.97 -5.50 8.55
C ALA A 82 6.91 -6.70 8.37
N LEU A 83 6.94 -7.22 7.14
CA LEU A 83 7.91 -8.23 6.71
C LEU A 83 8.96 -7.54 5.85
N ILE A 84 10.21 -7.59 6.27
CA ILE A 84 11.34 -7.05 5.53
C ILE A 84 11.95 -8.19 4.73
N LEU A 85 11.96 -8.06 3.40
CA LEU A 85 12.58 -9.02 2.50
C LEU A 85 14.02 -8.60 2.18
N LYS A 86 14.92 -9.58 2.08
CA LYS A 86 16.28 -9.45 1.54
C LYS A 86 16.64 -10.71 0.77
N ASP A 87 17.18 -10.56 -0.44
CA ASP A 87 17.63 -11.68 -1.29
C ASP A 87 16.58 -12.80 -1.44
N GLY A 88 15.31 -12.42 -1.63
CA GLY A 88 14.19 -13.35 -1.78
C GLY A 88 13.77 -14.08 -0.49
N LYS A 89 14.29 -13.69 0.68
CA LYS A 89 13.96 -14.27 1.99
C LYS A 89 13.40 -13.23 2.94
N ILE A 90 12.56 -13.66 3.88
CA ILE A 90 12.17 -12.81 5.01
C ILE A 90 13.40 -12.64 5.90
N PHE A 91 13.94 -11.42 5.92
CA PHE A 91 15.05 -11.05 6.76
C PHE A 91 14.60 -10.75 8.18
N LYS A 92 13.47 -10.05 8.32
CA LYS A 92 12.95 -9.65 9.62
C LYS A 92 11.43 -9.49 9.58
N GLU A 93 10.81 -9.78 10.71
CA GLU A 93 9.40 -9.52 10.97
C GLU A 93 9.28 -8.58 12.16
N LEU A 94 8.40 -7.58 12.03
CA LEU A 94 8.03 -6.66 13.10
C LEU A 94 6.51 -6.69 13.30
N HIS A 95 6.09 -6.63 14.56
CA HIS A 95 4.69 -6.40 14.93
C HIS A 95 4.53 -4.97 15.40
N ARG A 96 3.55 -4.24 14.83
CA ARG A 96 3.32 -2.81 15.07
C ARG A 96 4.61 -1.99 14.93
N PRO A 97 5.28 -2.04 13.76
CA PRO A 97 6.57 -1.41 13.54
C PRO A 97 6.54 0.10 13.79
N SER A 98 7.57 0.64 14.44
CA SER A 98 7.81 2.09 14.43
C SER A 98 8.60 2.52 13.19
N GLY A 99 8.44 3.77 12.77
CA GLY A 99 9.25 4.35 11.68
C GLY A 99 10.75 4.28 11.96
N GLU A 100 11.18 4.49 13.23
CA GLU A 100 12.59 4.38 13.61
C GLU A 100 13.15 2.96 13.45
N GLU A 101 12.40 1.93 13.82
CA GLU A 101 12.83 0.54 13.67
C GLU A 101 12.98 0.16 12.19
N LEU A 102 11.99 0.54 11.37
CA LEU A 102 12.01 0.32 9.93
C LEU A 102 13.21 1.01 9.29
N TYR A 103 13.42 2.29 9.61
CA TYR A 103 14.54 3.06 9.10
C TYR A 103 15.90 2.42 9.44
N LYS A 104 16.12 2.04 10.70
CA LYS A 104 17.35 1.37 11.14
C LYS A 104 17.59 0.05 10.41
N ILE A 105 16.54 -0.77 10.22
CA ILE A 105 16.69 -2.07 9.55
C ILE A 105 17.03 -1.89 8.07
N LEU A 106 16.38 -0.93 7.40
CA LEU A 106 16.60 -0.65 5.98
C LEU A 106 17.97 0.01 5.74
N GLU A 107 18.45 0.88 6.63
CA GLU A 107 19.81 1.44 6.54
C GLU A 107 20.88 0.33 6.66
N VAL A 108 20.75 -0.58 7.62
CA VAL A 108 21.68 -1.71 7.78
C VAL A 108 21.75 -2.60 6.53
N GLN A 109 20.66 -2.64 5.75
CA GLN A 109 20.68 -3.34 4.46
C GLN A 109 21.56 -2.64 3.42
N SER A 110 21.49 -1.31 3.34
CA SER A 110 22.29 -0.52 2.39
C SER A 110 23.80 -0.52 2.67
N THR A 111 24.22 -0.80 3.91
CA THR A 111 25.65 -0.82 4.28
C THR A 111 26.31 -2.20 4.16
N THR A 112 25.56 -3.27 3.90
CA THR A 112 26.11 -4.64 3.78
C THR A 112 26.41 -5.05 2.33
N GLU A 113 26.37 -4.11 1.39
CA GLU A 113 26.70 -4.32 -0.03
C GLU A 113 28.12 -3.88 -0.44
N GLU A 114 28.98 -3.46 0.51
CA GLU A 114 30.41 -3.20 0.29
C GLU A 114 31.34 -4.32 0.79
#